data_AF-A0A432DS61-F1
#
_entry.id   AF-A0A432DS61-F1
#
_cell.length_a   1.000
_cell.length_b   1.000
_cell.length_c   1.000
_cell.angle_alpha   90.00
_cell.angle_beta   90.00
_cell.angle_gamma   90.00
#
_symmetry.space_group_name_H-M   'P 1'
#
loop_
_entity.id
_entity.type
_entity.pdbx_description
1 polymer ?
#
loop_
_entity_poly.entity_id
_entity_poly.type
_entity_poly.pdbx_seq_one_letter_code
_entity_poly.pdbx_strand_id
1 'polypeptide(L)'
;MRSIFACLFLIFLSACSLGPDTDALRTDIEQRLEFALSKDVVELVSLERRGSQKDTRAPAAEDQRIIYFDAALKLKRDIDFSAWNAPGVAGLVSSLGAGPKGMSGITSGGNKAGDVITAHGTALYRRDGQRWVTVAPAGYQPPVAPGFATGSAEGIGAILAALRKVVDAFPRDSSPAQHAAIQEELATAQDNIQARLVRLANGYAIAAGAEHGQYLRVAKALFTERNSRGVPLITRGGEENLQLLRSGKVSLALAQGDAALDAYEGTGAFEGQGPHSVLRAIASLYPEPVHVLVRGDDTRASIADLRSSRVAIGEIGSASRTTALRVLEAHGLTLDDISAQELGLGAALLALQRNEVDAVFQVIGTPADSIRASLTSMPLRLLPLSTEAVSKLADEKRGYFPYVITKGTYPGQEHDIQTIGTAALLLTDATLSDAEVGALTRDIFEQGHDYSVLGSAQAAQISLATSRQGVSVPMHGAAIEALDRMSLPASVVDPGPTSTK
;
A
#
# COMPACT_ATOMS: atom_id res chain seq x y z
N MET A 1 -61.96 -16.84 -61.65
CA MET A 1 -60.58 -17.33 -61.38
C MET A 1 -60.01 -16.48 -60.26
N ARG A 2 -60.13 -16.92 -58.99
CA ARG A 2 -59.08 -17.59 -58.18
C ARG A 2 -57.93 -16.63 -57.81
N SER A 3 -57.87 -16.03 -56.62
CA SER A 3 -57.56 -16.57 -55.26
C SER A 3 -56.04 -16.61 -54.92
N ILE A 4 -55.65 -15.76 -53.94
CA ILE A 4 -54.79 -15.98 -52.73
C ILE A 4 -53.28 -16.34 -52.88
N PHE A 5 -52.43 -15.55 -52.16
CA PHE A 5 -51.17 -15.84 -51.38
C PHE A 5 -50.06 -14.78 -51.65
N ALA A 6 -49.21 -14.27 -50.73
CA ALA A 6 -49.16 -14.12 -49.28
C ALA A 6 -47.87 -13.34 -48.85
N CYS A 7 -48.00 -12.62 -47.72
CA CYS A 7 -47.08 -12.49 -46.57
C CYS A 7 -45.63 -11.89 -46.61
N LEU A 8 -45.43 -10.92 -45.68
CA LEU A 8 -44.25 -10.55 -44.86
C LEU A 8 -42.99 -9.97 -45.59
N PHE A 9 -42.26 -8.93 -45.14
CA PHE A 9 -42.20 -8.15 -43.87
C PHE A 9 -41.50 -6.79 -44.11
N LEU A 10 -41.94 -5.74 -43.41
CA LEU A 10 -41.28 -4.43 -43.24
C LEU A 10 -39.97 -4.55 -42.42
N ILE A 11 -39.02 -3.60 -42.56
CA ILE A 11 -38.40 -2.80 -41.46
C ILE A 11 -37.34 -1.81 -42.01
N PHE A 12 -37.37 -0.58 -41.47
CA PHE A 12 -36.48 0.58 -41.63
C PHE A 12 -35.01 0.33 -41.22
N LEU A 13 -34.04 0.99 -41.87
CA LEU A 13 -32.65 1.15 -41.39
C LEU A 13 -32.18 2.61 -41.49
N SER A 14 -32.42 3.38 -40.43
CA SER A 14 -31.75 4.64 -40.12
C SER A 14 -30.35 4.35 -39.55
N ALA A 15 -29.30 4.63 -40.33
CA ALA A 15 -27.91 4.49 -39.87
C ALA A 15 -27.51 5.69 -38.98
N CYS A 16 -27.79 5.58 -37.68
CA CYS A 16 -27.44 6.52 -36.62
C CYS A 16 -25.95 6.88 -36.62
N SER A 17 -25.60 8.16 -36.44
CA SER A 17 -24.28 8.53 -35.94
C SER A 17 -24.13 7.98 -34.52
N LEU A 18 -23.12 7.14 -34.31
CA LEU A 18 -23.01 6.34 -33.10
C LEU A 18 -21.99 6.98 -32.12
N GLY A 19 -22.22 8.22 -31.64
CA GLY A 19 -21.35 8.93 -30.66
C GLY A 19 -21.68 10.44 -30.51
N PRO A 20 -21.09 11.18 -29.53
CA PRO A 20 -21.24 12.64 -29.41
C PRO A 20 -20.72 13.38 -30.65
N ASP A 21 -21.18 14.61 -30.88
CA ASP A 21 -20.63 15.47 -31.93
C ASP A 21 -19.31 16.17 -31.49
N THR A 22 -18.67 16.87 -32.42
CA THR A 22 -17.35 17.47 -32.22
C THR A 22 -17.36 18.64 -31.22
N ASP A 23 -18.46 19.38 -31.13
CA ASP A 23 -18.58 20.53 -30.23
C ASP A 23 -18.81 20.08 -28.78
N ALA A 24 -19.60 19.03 -28.58
CA ALA A 24 -19.74 18.37 -27.29
C ALA A 24 -18.40 17.79 -26.82
N LEU A 25 -17.66 17.11 -27.72
CA LEU A 25 -16.33 16.58 -27.42
C LEU A 25 -15.34 17.68 -27.00
N ARG A 26 -15.30 18.80 -27.73
CA ARG A 26 -14.43 19.93 -27.39
C ARG A 26 -14.73 20.50 -26.01
N THR A 27 -16.01 20.76 -25.73
CA THR A 27 -16.46 21.33 -24.46
C THR A 27 -16.05 20.43 -23.29
N ASP A 28 -16.20 19.11 -23.45
CA ASP A 28 -15.83 18.15 -22.40
C ASP A 28 -14.32 18.09 -22.15
N ILE A 29 -13.50 18.14 -23.20
CA ILE A 29 -12.05 18.14 -23.07
C ILE A 29 -11.55 19.43 -22.41
N GLU A 30 -12.13 20.58 -22.74
CA GLU A 30 -11.82 21.86 -22.09
C GLU A 30 -12.14 21.83 -20.59
N GLN A 31 -13.30 21.30 -20.21
CA GLN A 31 -13.68 21.16 -18.80
C GLN A 31 -12.75 20.23 -18.02
N ARG A 32 -12.33 19.12 -18.63
CA ARG A 32 -11.36 18.18 -18.02
C ARG A 32 -9.98 18.81 -17.84
N LEU A 33 -9.52 19.60 -18.81
CA LEU A 33 -8.24 20.30 -18.72
C LEU A 33 -8.27 21.39 -17.64
N GLU A 34 -9.36 22.15 -17.57
CA GLU A 34 -9.56 23.15 -16.52
C GLU A 34 -9.59 22.51 -15.12
N PHE A 35 -10.29 21.39 -14.96
CA PHE A 35 -10.36 20.72 -13.67
C PHE A 35 -9.00 20.17 -13.22
N ALA A 36 -8.20 19.64 -14.16
CA ALA A 36 -6.92 19.02 -13.84
C ALA A 36 -5.77 20.01 -13.62
N LEU A 37 -5.77 21.16 -14.32
CA LEU A 37 -4.62 22.06 -14.36
C LEU A 37 -4.96 23.53 -14.13
N SER A 38 -6.22 23.88 -13.85
CA SER A 38 -6.76 25.25 -13.79
C SER A 38 -6.70 26.06 -15.11
N LYS A 39 -7.70 26.93 -15.32
CA LYS A 39 -7.96 27.67 -16.58
C LYS A 39 -6.83 28.62 -17.03
N ASP A 40 -5.97 28.99 -16.09
CA ASP A 40 -4.83 29.90 -16.24
C ASP A 40 -3.54 29.19 -16.72
N VAL A 41 -3.56 27.86 -16.88
CA VAL A 41 -2.35 27.08 -17.18
C VAL A 41 -2.26 26.64 -18.64
N VAL A 42 -3.37 26.16 -19.22
CA VAL A 42 -3.39 25.63 -20.58
C VAL A 42 -4.58 26.15 -21.39
N GLU A 43 -4.41 26.27 -22.70
CA GLU A 43 -5.46 26.61 -23.66
C GLU A 43 -5.60 25.51 -24.70
N LEU A 44 -6.83 25.01 -24.95
CA LEU A 44 -7.10 24.11 -26.07
C LEU A 44 -7.21 24.91 -27.37
N VAL A 45 -6.13 24.92 -28.16
CA VAL A 45 -6.04 25.70 -29.40
C VAL A 45 -6.78 25.00 -30.54
N SER A 46 -6.66 23.68 -30.64
CA SER A 46 -7.38 22.88 -31.64
C SER A 46 -7.79 21.52 -31.11
N LEU A 47 -8.89 21.00 -31.66
CA LEU A 47 -9.41 19.65 -31.42
C LEU A 47 -10.15 19.18 -32.67
N GLU A 48 -9.70 18.05 -33.22
CA GLU A 48 -10.24 17.43 -34.44
C GLU A 48 -10.64 15.98 -34.17
N ARG A 49 -11.92 15.65 -34.38
CA ARG A 49 -12.39 14.26 -34.27
C ARG A 49 -11.95 13.44 -35.48
N ARG A 50 -11.23 12.35 -35.24
CA ARG A 50 -10.67 11.46 -36.28
C ARG A 50 -11.56 10.24 -36.56
N GLY A 51 -12.38 9.85 -35.60
CA GLY A 51 -13.32 8.75 -35.77
C GLY A 51 -13.92 8.28 -34.45
N SER A 52 -14.71 7.23 -34.53
CA SER A 52 -15.28 6.59 -33.34
C SER A 52 -15.41 5.10 -33.53
N GLN A 53 -15.14 4.35 -32.49
CA GLN A 53 -15.34 2.91 -32.46
C GLN A 53 -16.30 2.57 -31.32
N LYS A 54 -17.14 1.55 -31.51
CA LYS A 54 -17.84 0.94 -30.39
C LYS A 54 -16.80 0.43 -29.40
N ASP A 55 -16.90 0.78 -28.13
CA ASP A 55 -16.05 0.15 -27.14
C ASP A 55 -16.49 -1.31 -27.03
N THR A 56 -15.71 -2.20 -27.65
CA THR A 56 -16.01 -3.64 -27.68
C THR A 56 -15.82 -4.29 -26.32
N ARG A 57 -15.28 -3.54 -25.35
CA ARG A 57 -15.08 -3.95 -23.96
C ARG A 57 -16.16 -3.39 -23.02
N ALA A 58 -17.07 -2.54 -23.52
CA ALA A 58 -18.16 -2.03 -22.71
C ALA A 58 -19.21 -3.12 -22.43
N PRO A 59 -19.90 -3.07 -21.27
CA PRO A 59 -20.96 -4.01 -20.94
C PRO A 59 -22.02 -4.06 -22.04
N ALA A 60 -22.54 -5.25 -22.36
CA ALA A 60 -23.41 -5.46 -23.52
C ALA A 60 -24.69 -4.59 -23.54
N ALA A 61 -25.13 -4.13 -22.35
CA ALA A 61 -26.28 -3.24 -22.15
C ALA A 61 -25.97 -1.75 -22.34
N GLU A 62 -24.71 -1.36 -22.58
CA GLU A 62 -24.29 0.03 -22.70
C GLU A 62 -23.76 0.33 -24.11
N ASP A 63 -24.29 1.38 -24.72
CA ASP A 63 -23.73 1.90 -25.96
C ASP A 63 -22.59 2.85 -25.60
N GLN A 64 -21.38 2.30 -25.48
CA GLN A 64 -20.16 3.08 -25.28
C GLN A 64 -19.35 3.22 -26.57
N ARG A 65 -18.67 4.37 -26.69
CA ARG A 65 -17.93 4.78 -27.87
C ARG A 65 -16.60 5.40 -27.47
N ILE A 66 -15.53 4.83 -27.99
CA ILE A 66 -14.22 5.47 -27.95
C ILE A 66 -14.19 6.44 -29.13
N ILE A 67 -14.04 7.72 -28.82
CA ILE A 67 -13.88 8.79 -29.80
C ILE A 67 -12.39 9.12 -29.89
N TYR A 68 -11.83 8.98 -31.08
CA TYR A 68 -10.43 9.31 -31.34
C TYR A 68 -10.35 10.76 -31.84
N PHE A 69 -9.41 11.54 -31.32
CA PHE A 69 -9.23 12.94 -31.71
C PHE A 69 -7.78 13.37 -31.63
N ASP A 70 -7.45 14.42 -32.37
CA ASP A 70 -6.16 15.11 -32.30
C ASP A 70 -6.38 16.47 -31.65
N ALA A 71 -5.51 16.88 -30.73
CA ALA A 71 -5.62 18.14 -29.99
C ALA A 71 -4.26 18.85 -29.87
N ALA A 72 -4.29 20.18 -29.83
CA ALA A 72 -3.13 21.00 -29.53
C ALA A 72 -3.43 21.95 -28.36
N LEU A 73 -2.59 21.90 -27.33
CA LEU A 73 -2.67 22.74 -26.15
C LEU A 73 -1.52 23.74 -26.13
N LYS A 74 -1.81 25.00 -25.81
CA LYS A 74 -0.77 26.01 -25.58
C LYS A 74 -0.67 26.31 -24.09
N LEU A 75 0.54 26.28 -23.55
CA LEU A 75 0.80 26.66 -22.16
C LEU A 75 0.72 28.17 -22.00
N LYS A 76 0.06 28.64 -20.94
CA LYS A 76 -0.07 30.06 -20.61
C LYS A 76 0.96 30.53 -19.58
N ARG A 77 1.59 29.60 -18.86
CA ARG A 77 2.66 29.85 -17.90
C ARG A 77 3.65 28.68 -17.85
N ASP A 78 4.78 28.90 -17.20
CA ASP A 78 5.76 27.85 -16.92
C ASP A 78 5.17 26.82 -15.93
N ILE A 79 5.41 25.52 -16.16
CA ILE A 79 4.91 24.44 -15.28
C ILE A 79 5.81 23.21 -15.28
N ASP A 80 5.97 22.60 -14.09
CA ASP A 80 6.61 21.30 -13.86
C ASP A 80 5.58 20.30 -13.34
N PHE A 81 5.64 19.06 -13.81
CA PHE A 81 4.53 18.12 -13.81
C PHE A 81 4.75 16.85 -12.94
N SER A 82 5.45 16.91 -11.78
CA SER A 82 6.05 15.72 -11.11
C SER A 82 5.88 15.46 -9.55
N ALA A 83 4.86 15.91 -8.79
CA ALA A 83 4.83 15.87 -7.27
C ALA A 83 3.59 15.22 -6.49
N TRP A 84 3.74 14.67 -5.24
CA TRP A 84 2.68 14.12 -4.28
C TRP A 84 1.76 15.18 -3.64
N ASN A 85 2.07 16.44 -3.90
CA ASN A 85 1.47 17.63 -3.34
C ASN A 85 1.16 18.73 -4.39
N ALA A 86 1.07 18.38 -5.70
CA ALA A 86 0.55 19.26 -6.77
C ALA A 86 0.09 18.49 -8.06
N PRO A 87 -0.69 19.09 -8.99
CA PRO A 87 -1.22 18.39 -10.19
C PRO A 87 -0.18 18.26 -11.33
N GLY A 88 0.24 17.03 -11.66
CA GLY A 88 1.31 16.72 -12.63
C GLY A 88 0.89 16.15 -14.01
N VAL A 89 1.82 15.48 -14.73
CA VAL A 89 1.67 14.96 -16.12
C VAL A 89 0.49 13.98 -16.20
N ALA A 90 0.24 13.25 -15.10
CA ALA A 90 -0.89 12.35 -14.95
C ALA A 90 -2.25 13.06 -15.18
N GLY A 91 -2.36 14.34 -14.80
CA GLY A 91 -3.54 15.17 -15.07
C GLY A 91 -3.73 15.45 -16.57
N LEU A 92 -2.68 15.78 -17.31
CA LEU A 92 -2.73 15.96 -18.78
C LEU A 92 -3.07 14.66 -19.52
N VAL A 93 -2.39 13.56 -19.15
CA VAL A 93 -2.61 12.22 -19.70
C VAL A 93 -4.06 11.78 -19.49
N SER A 94 -4.59 11.99 -18.28
CA SER A 94 -5.96 11.63 -17.90
C SER A 94 -7.01 12.54 -18.56
N SER A 95 -6.75 13.85 -18.67
CA SER A 95 -7.70 14.81 -19.25
C SER A 95 -7.84 14.67 -20.77
N LEU A 96 -6.76 14.34 -21.48
CA LEU A 96 -6.74 14.14 -22.94
C LEU A 96 -6.96 12.67 -23.37
N GLY A 97 -6.85 11.72 -22.43
CA GLY A 97 -6.98 10.29 -22.71
C GLY A 97 -6.00 9.77 -23.77
N ALA A 98 -4.78 10.32 -23.79
CA ALA A 98 -3.71 9.97 -24.71
C ALA A 98 -2.67 9.10 -24.01
N GLY A 99 -2.30 7.95 -24.59
CA GLY A 99 -1.21 7.12 -24.05
C GLY A 99 0.16 7.80 -24.20
N PRO A 100 1.23 7.32 -23.54
CA PRO A 100 2.55 7.98 -23.52
C PRO A 100 3.18 8.23 -24.89
N LYS A 101 2.81 7.45 -25.92
CA LYS A 101 3.28 7.61 -27.31
C LYS A 101 2.40 8.52 -28.18
N GLY A 102 1.25 8.94 -27.68
CA GLY A 102 0.28 9.79 -28.37
C GLY A 102 0.44 11.28 -28.07
N MET A 103 1.31 11.67 -27.14
CA MET A 103 1.55 13.08 -26.81
C MET A 103 2.98 13.51 -27.15
N SER A 104 3.14 14.74 -27.60
CA SER A 104 4.45 15.34 -27.87
C SER A 104 4.51 16.77 -27.36
N GLY A 105 5.72 17.22 -27.02
CA GLY A 105 5.95 18.58 -26.51
C GLY A 105 6.01 18.71 -24.98
N ILE A 106 5.86 17.64 -24.20
CA ILE A 106 6.07 17.66 -22.74
C ILE A 106 7.54 17.34 -22.42
N THR A 107 8.26 18.27 -21.81
CA THR A 107 9.71 18.15 -21.54
C THR A 107 9.99 17.84 -20.07
N SER A 108 10.97 16.95 -19.84
CA SER A 108 11.49 16.70 -18.48
C SER A 108 12.18 17.98 -17.96
N GLY A 109 11.81 18.42 -16.75
CA GLY A 109 12.25 19.71 -16.18
C GLY A 109 11.23 20.85 -16.31
N GLY A 110 10.03 20.53 -16.83
CA GLY A 110 8.94 21.49 -17.04
C GLY A 110 8.98 22.13 -18.43
N ASN A 111 7.90 22.83 -18.77
CA ASN A 111 7.68 23.52 -20.03
C ASN A 111 7.46 25.01 -19.81
N LYS A 112 7.68 25.85 -20.83
CA LYS A 112 7.57 27.32 -20.75
C LYS A 112 6.22 27.84 -21.25
N ALA A 113 5.85 29.03 -20.77
CA ALA A 113 4.72 29.78 -21.29
C ALA A 113 4.84 29.97 -22.82
N GLY A 114 3.83 29.54 -23.57
CA GLY A 114 3.78 29.62 -25.02
C GLY A 114 4.09 28.32 -25.76
N ASP A 115 4.69 27.34 -25.09
CA ASP A 115 4.97 26.02 -25.66
C ASP A 115 3.67 25.29 -26.02
N VAL A 116 3.72 24.47 -27.07
CA VAL A 116 2.56 23.71 -27.56
C VAL A 116 2.76 22.22 -27.32
N ILE A 117 1.80 21.63 -26.62
CA ILE A 117 1.69 20.19 -26.42
C ILE A 117 0.64 19.66 -27.40
N THR A 118 1.00 18.69 -28.23
CA THR A 118 0.03 18.02 -29.11
C THR A 118 -0.29 16.63 -28.59
N ALA A 119 -1.52 16.18 -28.78
CA ALA A 119 -2.02 14.90 -28.30
C ALA A 119 -2.94 14.23 -29.32
N HIS A 120 -2.66 12.97 -29.61
CA HIS A 120 -3.57 12.01 -30.21
C HIS A 120 -4.30 11.30 -29.07
N GLY A 121 -5.47 11.82 -28.74
CA GLY A 121 -6.27 11.47 -27.58
C GLY A 121 -7.43 10.55 -27.90
N THR A 122 -7.94 9.92 -26.84
CA THR A 122 -9.17 9.14 -26.90
C THR A 122 -10.10 9.56 -25.77
N ALA A 123 -11.36 9.80 -26.08
CA ALA A 123 -12.38 10.07 -25.08
C ALA A 123 -13.45 8.98 -25.18
N LEU A 124 -13.63 8.26 -24.09
CA LEU A 124 -14.67 7.25 -23.99
C LEU A 124 -15.98 7.93 -23.58
N TYR A 125 -17.08 7.56 -24.23
CA TYR A 125 -18.40 8.09 -23.98
C TYR A 125 -19.40 6.96 -23.83
N ARG A 126 -20.39 7.12 -22.96
CA ARG A 126 -21.51 6.20 -22.79
C ARG A 126 -22.81 6.91 -23.12
N ARG A 127 -23.72 6.22 -23.81
CA ARG A 127 -25.05 6.74 -24.11
C ARG A 127 -25.96 6.59 -22.90
N ASP A 128 -26.52 7.70 -22.44
CA ASP A 128 -27.52 7.78 -21.39
C ASP A 128 -28.78 8.47 -21.95
N GLY A 129 -29.80 7.65 -22.23
CA GLY A 129 -30.96 8.05 -23.01
C GLY A 129 -30.58 8.55 -24.42
N GLN A 130 -30.78 9.84 -24.68
CA GLN A 130 -30.40 10.49 -25.95
C GLN A 130 -29.06 11.24 -25.87
N ARG A 131 -28.40 11.29 -24.72
CA ARG A 131 -27.17 12.06 -24.50
C ARG A 131 -25.96 11.15 -24.38
N TRP A 132 -24.80 11.68 -24.76
CA TRP A 132 -23.51 11.01 -24.57
C TRP A 132 -22.80 11.64 -23.39
N VAL A 133 -22.34 10.82 -22.45
CA VAL A 133 -21.68 11.25 -21.21
C VAL A 133 -20.29 10.63 -21.15
N THR A 134 -19.32 11.41 -20.70
CA THR A 134 -17.90 11.06 -20.66
C THR A 134 -17.54 9.93 -19.67
N VAL A 135 -16.55 9.11 -20.03
CA VAL A 135 -15.97 8.02 -19.24
C VAL A 135 -14.43 8.20 -19.21
N ALA A 136 -13.76 8.00 -18.07
CA ALA A 136 -12.32 8.26 -17.87
C ALA A 136 -11.43 7.00 -18.12
N PRO A 137 -10.23 7.10 -18.76
CA PRO A 137 -9.35 5.96 -19.02
C PRO A 137 -8.25 5.71 -17.95
N ALA A 138 -7.79 4.46 -17.85
CA ALA A 138 -6.82 3.95 -16.88
C ALA A 138 -5.35 3.94 -17.39
N GLY A 139 -4.35 4.26 -16.56
CA GLY A 139 -2.93 4.41 -16.97
C GLY A 139 -1.91 3.42 -16.36
N TYR A 140 -1.15 2.76 -17.26
CA TYR A 140 0.24 2.22 -17.33
C TYR A 140 0.94 1.32 -16.24
N GLN A 141 1.86 0.45 -16.70
CA GLN A 141 2.63 -0.62 -15.99
C GLN A 141 4.16 -0.61 -16.31
N PRO A 142 5.07 -0.84 -15.33
CA PRO A 142 6.55 -0.81 -15.46
C PRO A 142 7.20 -2.20 -15.81
N PRO A 143 8.55 -2.30 -16.02
CA PRO A 143 9.18 -3.35 -16.83
C PRO A 143 9.45 -4.69 -16.11
N VAL A 144 9.62 -5.72 -16.94
CA VAL A 144 9.47 -7.15 -16.64
C VAL A 144 10.79 -7.81 -16.17
N ALA A 145 10.72 -8.50 -15.03
CA ALA A 145 11.73 -9.42 -14.52
C ALA A 145 11.83 -10.70 -15.38
N PRO A 146 12.90 -11.52 -15.30
CA PRO A 146 12.99 -12.76 -16.06
C PRO A 146 11.74 -13.62 -15.82
N GLY A 147 11.09 -14.03 -16.90
CA GLY A 147 9.79 -14.67 -16.83
C GLY A 147 9.84 -15.93 -15.97
N PHE A 148 8.95 -15.99 -14.98
CA PHE A 148 8.48 -17.27 -14.48
C PHE A 148 7.98 -18.08 -15.66
N ALA A 149 8.32 -19.37 -15.70
CA ALA A 149 7.66 -20.28 -16.61
C ALA A 149 6.16 -20.21 -16.35
N THR A 150 5.41 -19.56 -17.25
CA THR A 150 3.99 -19.78 -17.40
C THR A 150 3.80 -21.12 -18.09
N GLY A 151 4.18 -22.19 -17.39
CA GLY A 151 3.71 -23.52 -17.71
C GLY A 151 2.21 -23.54 -17.45
N SER A 152 1.46 -24.04 -18.43
CA SER A 152 0.13 -24.58 -18.20
C SER A 152 0.13 -25.49 -16.95
N ALA A 153 -1.05 -25.75 -16.36
CA ALA A 153 -1.19 -26.76 -15.32
C ALA A 153 -0.79 -28.15 -15.87
N GLU A 154 0.51 -28.45 -15.85
CA GLU A 154 1.02 -29.80 -15.92
C GLU A 154 0.50 -30.50 -14.66
N GLY A 155 -0.27 -31.57 -14.83
CA GLY A 155 -0.68 -32.40 -13.69
C GLY A 155 0.55 -32.88 -12.93
N ILE A 156 0.44 -33.13 -11.63
CA ILE A 156 1.54 -33.56 -10.74
C ILE A 156 2.40 -34.67 -11.38
N GLY A 157 1.78 -35.59 -12.13
CA GLY A 157 2.48 -36.66 -12.86
C GLY A 157 3.42 -36.18 -13.97
N ALA A 158 3.09 -35.10 -14.69
CA ALA A 158 3.95 -34.53 -15.73
C ALA A 158 5.16 -33.80 -15.13
N ILE A 159 4.97 -33.06 -14.02
CA ILE A 159 6.06 -32.42 -13.28
C ILE A 159 7.00 -33.47 -12.70
N LEU A 160 6.46 -34.54 -12.10
CA LEU A 160 7.28 -35.65 -11.60
C LEU A 160 8.04 -36.38 -12.71
N ALA A 161 7.42 -36.56 -13.88
CA ALA A 161 8.10 -37.13 -15.04
C ALA A 161 9.22 -36.23 -15.56
N ALA A 162 9.01 -34.90 -15.57
CA ALA A 162 10.03 -33.93 -15.95
C ALA A 162 11.20 -33.90 -14.94
N LEU A 163 10.92 -33.85 -13.63
CA LEU A 163 11.94 -33.92 -12.57
C LEU A 163 12.73 -35.23 -12.64
N ARG A 164 12.04 -36.36 -12.83
CA ARG A 164 12.68 -37.66 -13.02
C ARG A 164 13.58 -37.66 -14.25
N LYS A 165 13.14 -37.08 -15.37
CA LYS A 165 13.96 -36.96 -16.57
C LYS A 165 15.19 -36.09 -16.35
N VAL A 166 15.10 -35.03 -15.54
CA VAL A 166 16.26 -34.20 -15.17
C VAL A 166 17.24 -35.00 -14.31
N VAL A 167 16.76 -35.71 -13.28
CA VAL A 167 17.59 -36.57 -12.42
C VAL A 167 18.22 -37.71 -13.22
N ASP A 168 17.45 -38.38 -14.07
CA ASP A 168 17.89 -39.52 -14.89
C ASP A 168 18.83 -39.09 -16.04
N ALA A 169 18.81 -37.81 -16.45
CA ALA A 169 19.70 -37.26 -17.46
C ALA A 169 21.11 -36.93 -16.93
N PHE A 170 21.33 -36.99 -15.62
CA PHE A 170 22.67 -36.83 -15.07
C PHE A 170 23.50 -38.12 -15.30
N PRO A 171 24.69 -38.03 -15.93
CA PRO A 171 25.56 -39.18 -16.12
C PRO A 171 25.94 -39.80 -14.77
N ARG A 172 26.04 -41.14 -14.72
CA ARG A 172 26.50 -41.88 -13.53
C ARG A 172 27.92 -41.50 -13.08
N ASP A 173 28.65 -40.80 -13.94
CA ASP A 173 30.05 -40.39 -13.75
C ASP A 173 30.16 -38.91 -13.30
N SER A 174 29.03 -38.27 -12.96
CA SER A 174 28.99 -36.87 -12.52
C SER A 174 29.70 -36.66 -11.17
N SER A 175 30.28 -35.47 -10.98
CA SER A 175 31.11 -35.21 -9.81
C SER A 175 30.29 -35.24 -8.51
N PRO A 176 30.90 -35.54 -7.36
CA PRO A 176 30.22 -35.46 -6.06
C PRO A 176 29.58 -34.09 -5.79
N ALA A 177 30.19 -33.01 -6.28
CA ALA A 177 29.66 -31.66 -6.14
C ALA A 177 28.37 -31.43 -6.96
N GLN A 178 28.27 -32.03 -8.15
CA GLN A 178 27.06 -31.95 -8.98
C GLN A 178 25.89 -32.71 -8.34
N HIS A 179 26.16 -33.90 -7.79
CA HIS A 179 25.16 -34.66 -7.05
C HIS A 179 24.66 -33.91 -5.81
N ALA A 180 25.57 -33.29 -5.04
CA ALA A 180 25.22 -32.53 -3.86
C ALA A 180 24.31 -31.33 -4.19
N ALA A 181 24.60 -30.58 -5.26
CA ALA A 181 23.78 -29.44 -5.68
C ALA A 181 22.35 -29.85 -6.08
N ILE A 182 22.20 -30.94 -6.84
CA ILE A 182 20.87 -31.45 -7.23
C ILE A 182 20.09 -31.93 -5.99
N GLN A 183 20.77 -32.61 -5.08
CA GLN A 183 20.15 -33.08 -3.84
C GLN A 183 19.70 -31.91 -2.96
N GLU A 184 20.48 -30.84 -2.86
CA GLU A 184 20.14 -29.62 -2.12
C GLU A 184 18.90 -28.92 -2.70
N GLU A 185 18.81 -28.77 -4.03
CA GLU A 185 17.66 -28.18 -4.71
C GLU A 185 16.39 -29.04 -4.56
N LEU A 186 16.51 -30.37 -4.68
CA LEU A 186 15.38 -31.28 -4.49
C LEU A 186 14.90 -31.31 -3.04
N ALA A 187 15.82 -31.27 -2.07
CA ALA A 187 15.50 -31.16 -0.65
C ALA A 187 14.78 -29.83 -0.36
N THR A 188 15.30 -28.72 -0.88
CA THR A 188 14.66 -27.39 -0.79
C THR A 188 13.26 -27.40 -1.39
N ALA A 189 13.08 -28.02 -2.57
CA ALA A 189 11.77 -28.14 -3.19
C ALA A 189 10.79 -28.99 -2.35
N GLN A 190 11.26 -30.11 -1.81
CA GLN A 190 10.47 -30.97 -0.91
C GLN A 190 10.03 -30.22 0.35
N ASP A 191 10.95 -29.53 1.02
CA ASP A 191 10.68 -28.77 2.23
C ASP A 191 9.70 -27.63 1.97
N ASN A 192 9.84 -26.92 0.84
CA ASN A 192 8.90 -25.90 0.41
C ASN A 192 7.49 -26.45 0.16
N ILE A 193 7.38 -27.62 -0.48
CA ILE A 193 6.10 -28.31 -0.69
C ILE A 193 5.47 -28.68 0.66
N GLN A 194 6.24 -29.28 1.56
CA GLN A 194 5.74 -29.70 2.87
C GLN A 194 5.28 -28.51 3.71
N ALA A 195 6.08 -27.45 3.77
CA ALA A 195 5.73 -26.22 4.48
C ALA A 195 4.45 -25.58 3.92
N ARG A 196 4.29 -25.57 2.59
CA ARG A 196 3.08 -25.07 1.95
C ARG A 196 1.86 -25.92 2.27
N LEU A 197 1.98 -27.25 2.27
CA LEU A 197 0.89 -28.15 2.66
C LEU A 197 0.46 -27.93 4.11
N VAL A 198 1.41 -27.72 5.02
CA VAL A 198 1.12 -27.37 6.43
C VAL A 198 0.36 -26.05 6.52
N ARG A 199 0.77 -25.01 5.79
CA ARG A 199 0.05 -23.72 5.76
C ARG A 199 -1.33 -23.82 5.11
N LEU A 200 -1.47 -24.65 4.07
CA LEU A 200 -2.77 -24.91 3.44
C LEU A 200 -3.74 -25.63 4.39
N ALA A 201 -3.22 -26.52 5.24
CA ALA A 201 -4.01 -27.25 6.23
C ALA A 201 -4.32 -26.42 7.48
N ASN A 202 -3.35 -25.64 7.97
CA ASN A 202 -3.38 -25.04 9.32
C ASN A 202 -3.35 -23.49 9.35
N GLY A 203 -3.20 -22.83 8.19
CA GLY A 203 -3.08 -21.37 8.07
C GLY A 203 -1.66 -20.81 8.29
N TYR A 204 -1.51 -19.49 8.13
CA TYR A 204 -0.24 -18.79 8.40
C TYR A 204 -0.11 -18.47 9.88
N ALA A 205 0.95 -18.94 10.54
CA ALA A 205 1.32 -18.40 11.85
C ALA A 205 1.80 -16.95 11.67
N ILE A 206 1.20 -16.03 12.43
CA ILE A 206 1.47 -14.58 12.34
C ILE A 206 1.95 -14.07 13.70
N ALA A 207 3.15 -13.52 13.78
CA ALA A 207 3.61 -12.86 15.00
C ALA A 207 2.96 -11.47 15.12
N ALA A 208 2.11 -11.28 16.14
CA ALA A 208 1.12 -10.20 16.17
C ALA A 208 1.17 -9.34 17.46
N GLY A 209 2.29 -9.30 18.18
CA GLY A 209 2.42 -8.44 19.36
C GLY A 209 1.65 -8.90 20.61
N ALA A 210 1.54 -8.02 21.60
CA ALA A 210 1.00 -8.34 22.92
C ALA A 210 -0.51 -8.68 22.93
N GLU A 211 -0.96 -9.40 23.96
CA GLU A 211 -2.34 -9.90 24.12
C GLU A 211 -3.43 -8.82 24.03
N HIS A 212 -3.12 -7.60 24.48
CA HIS A 212 -4.02 -6.44 24.41
C HIS A 212 -3.51 -5.35 23.46
N GLY A 213 -2.55 -5.67 22.59
CA GLY A 213 -1.94 -4.76 21.62
C GLY A 213 -2.77 -4.57 20.34
N GLN A 214 -2.45 -3.52 19.58
CA GLN A 214 -3.13 -3.21 18.31
C GLN A 214 -2.81 -4.21 17.21
N TYR A 215 -1.57 -4.68 17.12
CA TYR A 215 -1.18 -5.71 16.14
C TYR A 215 -2.05 -6.97 16.26
N LEU A 216 -2.32 -7.45 17.47
CA LEU A 216 -3.12 -8.65 17.66
C LEU A 216 -4.59 -8.43 17.27
N ARG A 217 -5.14 -7.25 17.58
CA ARG A 217 -6.50 -6.87 17.14
C ARG A 217 -6.62 -6.78 15.63
N VAL A 218 -5.65 -6.14 14.97
CA VAL A 218 -5.61 -6.05 13.50
C VAL A 218 -5.45 -7.43 12.88
N ALA A 219 -4.54 -8.26 13.38
CA ALA A 219 -4.37 -9.63 12.89
C ALA A 219 -5.64 -10.47 13.09
N LYS A 220 -6.34 -10.35 14.23
CA LYS A 220 -7.64 -11.02 14.43
C LYS A 220 -8.70 -10.51 13.44
N ALA A 221 -8.80 -9.20 13.22
CA ALA A 221 -9.74 -8.62 12.27
C ALA A 221 -9.45 -9.05 10.81
N LEU A 222 -8.18 -9.16 10.42
CA LEU A 222 -7.78 -9.61 9.09
C LEU A 222 -7.98 -11.11 8.88
N PHE A 223 -7.72 -11.91 9.90
CA PHE A 223 -7.64 -13.37 9.77
C PHE A 223 -8.76 -14.10 10.52
N THR A 224 -8.77 -14.00 11.84
CA THR A 224 -9.67 -14.78 12.71
C THR A 224 -11.15 -14.46 12.47
N GLU A 225 -11.52 -13.19 12.53
CA GLU A 225 -12.93 -12.76 12.43
C GLU A 225 -13.50 -12.92 11.03
N ARG A 226 -12.63 -13.02 10.03
CA ARG A 226 -12.98 -13.29 8.63
C ARG A 226 -12.96 -14.78 8.28
N ASN A 227 -12.60 -15.65 9.22
CA ASN A 227 -12.30 -17.06 8.97
C ASN A 227 -11.29 -17.25 7.82
N SER A 228 -10.38 -16.28 7.67
CA SER A 228 -9.26 -16.29 6.75
C SER A 228 -8.12 -17.12 7.33
N ARG A 229 -7.22 -17.59 6.47
CA ARG A 229 -6.20 -18.60 6.82
C ARG A 229 -5.02 -18.00 7.60
N GLY A 230 -5.23 -17.51 8.82
CA GLY A 230 -4.17 -16.98 9.67
C GLY A 230 -4.39 -17.28 11.14
N VAL A 231 -3.32 -17.57 11.86
CA VAL A 231 -3.28 -17.83 13.29
C VAL A 231 -2.40 -16.76 13.95
N PRO A 232 -3.00 -15.67 14.45
CA PRO A 232 -2.27 -14.65 15.20
C PRO A 232 -1.69 -15.20 16.51
N LEU A 233 -0.41 -14.95 16.75
CA LEU A 233 0.33 -15.35 17.94
C LEU A 233 0.63 -14.14 18.82
N ILE A 234 0.49 -14.34 20.13
CA ILE A 234 0.88 -13.37 21.16
C ILE A 234 2.40 -13.38 21.30
N THR A 235 3.01 -12.20 21.36
CA THR A 235 4.46 -11.96 21.50
C THR A 235 4.68 -10.68 22.32
N ARG A 236 5.94 -10.23 22.48
CA ARG A 236 6.26 -8.95 23.13
C ARG A 236 6.27 -7.74 22.20
N GLY A 237 6.17 -7.91 20.88
CA GLY A 237 6.11 -6.78 19.94
C GLY A 237 6.97 -6.95 18.69
N GLY A 238 7.19 -5.83 17.97
CA GLY A 238 7.79 -5.82 16.63
C GLY A 238 9.17 -6.50 16.52
N GLU A 239 10.07 -6.31 17.49
CA GLU A 239 11.41 -6.93 17.41
C GLU A 239 11.35 -8.45 17.59
N GLU A 240 10.54 -8.95 18.55
CA GLU A 240 10.29 -10.39 18.69
C GLU A 240 9.57 -10.95 17.46
N ASN A 241 8.60 -10.22 16.89
CA ASN A 241 7.91 -10.63 15.67
C ASN A 241 8.90 -10.86 14.51
N LEU A 242 9.86 -9.93 14.33
CA LEU A 242 10.92 -10.04 13.33
C LEU A 242 11.89 -11.19 13.62
N GLN A 243 12.24 -11.45 14.88
CA GLN A 243 13.07 -12.60 15.27
C GLN A 243 12.38 -13.94 14.98
N LEU A 244 11.08 -14.02 15.27
CA LEU A 244 10.27 -15.21 14.97
C LEU A 244 10.18 -15.44 13.47
N LEU A 245 9.99 -14.38 12.68
CA LEU A 245 9.98 -14.46 11.20
C LEU A 245 11.33 -14.94 10.68
N ARG A 246 12.44 -14.31 11.10
CA ARG A 246 13.81 -14.70 10.74
C ARG A 246 14.10 -16.16 11.05
N SER A 247 13.62 -16.67 12.19
CA SER A 247 13.84 -18.07 12.58
C SER A 247 12.95 -19.08 11.86
N GLY A 248 12.03 -18.63 10.99
CA GLY A 248 11.07 -19.47 10.29
C GLY A 248 9.94 -20.02 11.19
N LYS A 249 9.83 -19.57 12.44
CA LYS A 249 8.77 -19.98 13.38
C LYS A 249 7.40 -19.43 13.01
N VAL A 250 7.37 -18.31 12.27
CA VAL A 250 6.17 -17.72 11.67
C VAL A 250 6.43 -17.43 10.21
N SER A 251 5.37 -17.35 9.42
CA SER A 251 5.47 -16.98 7.99
C SER A 251 5.14 -15.51 7.76
N LEU A 252 4.48 -14.86 8.72
CA LEU A 252 4.08 -13.47 8.67
C LEU A 252 4.38 -12.78 10.00
N ALA A 253 4.71 -11.51 9.94
CA ALA A 253 4.96 -10.69 11.13
C ALA A 253 4.40 -9.28 10.94
N LEU A 254 3.92 -8.68 12.03
CA LEU A 254 3.64 -7.25 12.10
C LEU A 254 4.80 -6.54 12.80
N ALA A 255 5.34 -5.49 12.18
CA ALA A 255 6.35 -4.65 12.83
C ALA A 255 6.33 -3.23 12.27
N GLN A 256 6.90 -2.29 13.03
CA GLN A 256 7.10 -0.92 12.57
C GLN A 256 8.13 -0.89 11.43
N GLY A 257 7.99 0.05 10.50
CA GLY A 257 8.91 0.20 9.37
C GLY A 257 10.37 0.40 9.80
N ASP A 258 10.61 1.19 10.82
CA ASP A 258 11.95 1.44 11.34
C ASP A 258 12.61 0.18 11.92
N ALA A 259 11.86 -0.63 12.66
CA ALA A 259 12.35 -1.91 13.16
C ALA A 259 12.57 -2.93 12.02
N ALA A 260 11.72 -2.91 10.98
CA ALA A 260 11.90 -3.76 9.81
C ALA A 260 13.22 -3.45 9.08
N LEU A 261 13.58 -2.16 8.98
CA LEU A 261 14.87 -1.76 8.40
C LEU A 261 16.04 -2.23 9.26
N ASP A 262 15.96 -2.05 10.58
CA ASP A 262 17.01 -2.51 11.50
C ASP A 262 17.22 -4.04 11.37
N ALA A 263 16.15 -4.82 11.24
CA ALA A 263 16.23 -6.25 10.99
C ALA A 263 16.83 -6.59 9.61
N TYR A 264 16.42 -5.88 8.56
CA TYR A 264 16.91 -6.08 7.21
C TYR A 264 18.41 -5.81 7.10
N GLU A 265 18.90 -4.73 7.72
CA GLU A 265 20.30 -4.33 7.71
C GLU A 265 21.15 -5.02 8.79
N GLY A 266 20.51 -5.61 9.80
CA GLY A 266 21.22 -6.23 10.93
C GLY A 266 21.83 -5.20 11.86
N THR A 267 21.11 -4.12 12.17
CA THR A 267 21.55 -3.02 13.03
C THR A 267 20.68 -2.93 14.29
N GLY A 268 21.08 -2.09 15.26
CA GLY A 268 20.32 -1.92 16.51
C GLY A 268 20.13 -3.24 17.26
N ALA A 269 18.87 -3.60 17.54
CA ALA A 269 18.52 -4.84 18.24
C ALA A 269 18.93 -6.14 17.48
N PHE A 270 19.36 -6.03 16.22
CA PHE A 270 19.72 -7.14 15.34
C PHE A 270 21.22 -7.25 15.04
N GLU A 271 22.09 -6.40 15.60
CA GLU A 271 23.54 -6.43 15.35
C GLU A 271 24.19 -7.81 15.58
N GLY A 272 23.78 -8.51 16.64
CA GLY A 272 24.26 -9.86 16.95
C GLY A 272 23.73 -10.97 16.03
N GLN A 273 22.77 -10.65 15.16
CA GLN A 273 22.10 -11.61 14.26
C GLN A 273 22.46 -11.39 12.78
N GLY A 274 23.04 -10.23 12.45
CA GLY A 274 23.36 -9.83 11.08
C GLY A 274 22.13 -9.51 10.22
N PRO A 275 22.32 -9.16 8.94
CA PRO A 275 21.23 -8.76 8.03
C PRO A 275 20.19 -9.86 7.77
N HIS A 276 18.89 -9.52 7.76
CA HIS A 276 17.81 -10.39 7.27
C HIS A 276 17.45 -10.04 5.83
N SER A 277 18.37 -10.28 4.90
CA SER A 277 18.27 -9.82 3.50
C SER A 277 17.08 -10.39 2.71
N VAL A 278 16.46 -11.47 3.19
CA VAL A 278 15.26 -12.08 2.59
C VAL A 278 13.95 -11.48 3.10
N LEU A 279 13.98 -10.58 4.09
CA LEU A 279 12.79 -9.89 4.62
C LEU A 279 12.12 -9.06 3.53
N ARG A 280 10.79 -9.16 3.42
CA ARG A 280 9.96 -8.43 2.46
C ARG A 280 8.74 -7.82 3.12
N ALA A 281 8.41 -6.59 2.72
CA ALA A 281 7.13 -5.99 3.03
C ALA A 281 6.04 -6.48 2.08
N ILE A 282 4.90 -6.87 2.63
CA ILE A 282 3.68 -7.10 1.86
C ILE A 282 2.97 -5.76 1.66
N ALA A 283 2.73 -5.02 2.75
CA ALA A 283 2.12 -3.70 2.69
C ALA A 283 2.29 -2.93 4.01
N SER A 284 2.13 -1.62 3.92
CA SER A 284 1.79 -0.74 5.03
C SER A 284 0.31 -0.85 5.35
N LEU A 285 -0.03 -1.08 6.63
CA LEU A 285 -1.40 -1.30 7.07
C LEU A 285 -2.00 -0.03 7.67
N TYR A 286 -1.32 0.61 8.62
CA TYR A 286 -1.82 1.81 9.28
C TYR A 286 -0.66 2.62 9.90
N PRO A 287 -0.83 3.93 10.13
CA PRO A 287 0.20 4.76 10.74
C PRO A 287 0.27 4.55 12.26
N GLU A 288 1.48 4.61 12.80
CA GLU A 288 1.77 4.56 14.23
C GLU A 288 2.55 5.83 14.61
N PRO A 289 1.86 6.93 14.98
CA PRO A 289 2.51 8.14 15.42
C PRO A 289 3.16 8.01 16.80
N VAL A 290 4.24 8.76 16.99
CA VAL A 290 4.88 8.90 18.31
C VAL A 290 4.01 9.77 19.21
N HIS A 291 3.61 9.20 20.33
CA HIS A 291 2.94 9.87 21.43
C HIS A 291 3.96 10.10 22.55
N VAL A 292 4.10 11.35 22.98
CA VAL A 292 4.84 11.71 24.20
C VAL A 292 3.85 12.31 25.18
N LEU A 293 3.43 11.48 26.14
CA LEU A 293 2.38 11.80 27.09
C LEU A 293 2.97 12.36 28.38
N VAL A 294 2.37 13.42 28.89
CA VAL A 294 2.57 13.93 30.25
C VAL A 294 1.21 14.09 30.92
N ARG A 295 1.19 14.30 32.24
CA ARG A 295 -0.05 14.68 32.92
C ARG A 295 -0.55 16.04 32.44
N GLY A 296 -1.85 16.27 32.52
CA GLY A 296 -2.46 17.54 32.12
C GLY A 296 -2.02 18.73 32.97
N ASP A 297 -1.64 18.49 34.23
CA ASP A 297 -1.09 19.49 35.16
C ASP A 297 0.44 19.68 35.02
N ASP A 298 1.09 18.95 34.12
CA ASP A 298 2.53 19.05 33.88
C ASP A 298 2.87 20.31 33.05
N THR A 299 3.89 21.05 33.50
CA THR A 299 4.29 22.32 32.92
C THR A 299 5.21 22.19 31.70
N ARG A 300 5.75 21.00 31.42
CA ARG A 300 6.64 20.77 30.28
C ARG A 300 5.90 20.99 28.96
N ALA A 301 6.53 21.66 28.01
CA ALA A 301 5.89 22.02 26.74
C ALA A 301 6.58 21.35 25.53
N SER A 302 7.78 20.81 25.72
CA SER A 302 8.60 20.25 24.66
C SER A 302 9.38 19.01 25.11
N ILE A 303 9.89 18.25 24.15
CA ILE A 303 10.76 17.09 24.42
C ILE A 303 12.05 17.53 25.14
N ALA A 304 12.58 18.71 24.85
CA ALA A 304 13.78 19.23 25.50
C ALA A 304 13.60 19.41 27.03
N ASP A 305 12.37 19.68 27.48
CA ASP A 305 12.02 19.83 28.90
C ASP A 305 12.05 18.49 29.68
N LEU A 306 12.23 17.36 28.98
CA LEU A 306 12.34 16.04 29.61
C LEU A 306 13.71 15.79 30.23
N ARG A 307 14.69 16.68 30.06
CA ARG A 307 15.99 16.58 30.74
C ARG A 307 15.80 16.43 32.26
N SER A 308 16.53 15.49 32.84
CA SER A 308 16.47 15.07 34.24
C SER A 308 15.12 14.52 34.70
N SER A 309 14.18 14.24 33.78
CA SER A 309 12.86 13.71 34.10
C SER A 309 12.85 12.19 34.11
N ARG A 310 11.87 11.60 34.79
CA ARG A 310 11.63 10.15 34.79
C ARG A 310 10.77 9.82 33.58
N VAL A 311 11.29 9.05 32.64
CA VAL A 311 10.64 8.84 31.34
C VAL A 311 10.43 7.36 31.12
N ALA A 312 9.17 6.92 30.97
CA ALA A 312 8.88 5.59 30.47
C ALA A 312 9.13 5.57 28.96
N ILE A 313 10.15 4.83 28.52
CA ILE A 313 10.60 4.79 27.12
C ILE A 313 10.05 3.59 26.35
N GLY A 314 9.29 2.70 26.99
CA GLY A 314 8.82 1.44 26.40
C GLY A 314 9.62 0.22 26.87
N GLU A 315 9.05 -0.98 26.69
CA GLU A 315 9.66 -2.24 27.14
C GLU A 315 10.90 -2.62 26.30
N ILE A 316 11.84 -3.33 26.92
CA ILE A 316 12.93 -3.99 26.21
C ILE A 316 12.34 -4.93 25.15
N GLY A 317 12.86 -4.85 23.92
CA GLY A 317 12.37 -5.68 22.81
C GLY A 317 11.20 -5.05 22.04
N SER A 318 10.75 -3.86 22.44
CA SER A 318 9.68 -3.14 21.73
C SER A 318 10.26 -2.15 20.73
N ALA A 319 9.73 -2.16 19.51
CA ALA A 319 10.10 -1.17 18.49
C ALA A 319 9.76 0.27 18.93
N SER A 320 8.75 0.46 19.79
CA SER A 320 8.44 1.77 20.41
C SER A 320 9.59 2.33 21.23
N ARG A 321 10.34 1.48 21.95
CA ARG A 321 11.54 1.89 22.70
C ARG A 321 12.62 2.40 21.78
N THR A 322 12.89 1.65 20.71
CA THR A 322 13.89 2.03 19.71
C THR A 322 13.53 3.37 19.05
N THR A 323 12.25 3.58 18.69
CA THR A 323 11.78 4.88 18.18
C THR A 323 11.90 5.99 19.24
N ALA A 324 11.58 5.72 20.52
CA ALA A 324 11.68 6.71 21.59
C ALA A 324 13.11 7.22 21.78
N LEU A 325 14.10 6.33 21.73
CA LEU A 325 15.52 6.70 21.81
C LEU A 325 15.95 7.60 20.65
N ARG A 326 15.51 7.29 19.42
CA ARG A 326 15.78 8.12 18.24
C ARG A 326 15.14 9.49 18.33
N VAL A 327 13.93 9.58 18.86
CA VAL A 327 13.25 10.85 19.08
C VAL A 327 13.97 11.69 20.14
N LEU A 328 14.42 11.08 21.24
CA LEU A 328 15.24 11.76 22.25
C LEU A 328 16.55 12.28 21.63
N GLU A 329 17.25 11.44 20.87
CA GLU A 329 18.49 11.82 20.19
C GLU A 329 18.29 12.95 19.16
N ALA A 330 17.20 12.92 18.40
CA ALA A 330 16.81 13.99 17.48
C ALA A 330 16.55 15.33 18.21
N HIS A 331 16.28 15.27 19.51
CA HIS A 331 16.12 16.42 20.41
C HIS A 331 17.37 16.70 21.27
N GLY A 332 18.50 16.05 21.00
CA GLY A 332 19.75 16.25 21.74
C GLY A 332 19.73 15.71 23.17
N LEU A 333 18.89 14.72 23.44
CA LEU A 333 18.83 13.99 24.71
C LEU A 333 19.33 12.56 24.53
N THR A 334 20.02 12.07 25.55
CA THR A 334 20.50 10.70 25.66
C THR A 334 19.90 10.04 26.90
N LEU A 335 20.17 8.75 27.10
CA LEU A 335 19.76 8.04 28.31
C LEU A 335 20.41 8.64 29.58
N ASP A 336 21.58 9.26 29.47
CA ASP A 336 22.25 9.91 30.62
C ASP A 336 21.55 11.22 31.03
N ASP A 337 20.74 11.79 30.14
CA ASP A 337 19.99 13.01 30.39
C ASP A 337 18.63 12.76 31.04
N ILE A 338 18.20 11.50 31.23
CA ILE A 338 16.88 11.14 31.78
C ILE A 338 16.99 9.99 32.78
N SER A 339 15.98 9.84 33.65
CA SER A 339 15.79 8.62 34.42
C SER A 339 14.86 7.68 33.66
N ALA A 340 15.42 6.90 32.74
CA ALA A 340 14.65 6.00 31.87
C ALA A 340 14.03 4.83 32.65
N GLN A 341 12.77 4.51 32.36
CA GLN A 341 12.07 3.33 32.84
C GLN A 341 11.55 2.51 31.65
N GLU A 342 11.73 1.19 31.74
CA GLU A 342 11.37 0.27 30.67
C GLU A 342 10.03 -0.39 31.00
N LEU A 343 8.95 0.33 30.69
CA LEU A 343 7.58 -0.04 31.04
C LEU A 343 6.71 -0.17 29.80
N GLY A 344 5.84 -1.19 29.77
CA GLY A 344 4.78 -1.31 28.78
C GLY A 344 3.71 -0.25 29.02
N LEU A 345 2.98 0.12 27.96
CA LEU A 345 2.04 1.24 27.98
C LEU A 345 1.07 1.24 29.18
N GLY A 346 0.50 0.09 29.54
CA GLY A 346 -0.41 0.00 30.69
C GLY A 346 0.27 0.33 32.02
N ALA A 347 1.45 -0.24 32.27
CA ALA A 347 2.25 0.04 33.47
C ALA A 347 2.77 1.48 33.46
N ALA A 348 3.19 1.99 32.31
CA ALA A 348 3.66 3.36 32.14
C ALA A 348 2.55 4.40 32.42
N LEU A 349 1.32 4.16 31.97
CA LEU A 349 0.17 5.03 32.24
C LEU A 349 -0.22 5.03 33.73
N LEU A 350 -0.15 3.87 34.40
CA LEU A 350 -0.34 3.78 35.85
C LEU A 350 0.77 4.48 36.63
N ALA A 351 2.03 4.32 36.21
CA ALA A 351 3.17 5.02 36.80
C ALA A 351 3.06 6.54 36.61
N LEU A 352 2.59 7.00 35.44
CA LEU A 352 2.34 8.41 35.16
C LEU A 352 1.23 8.95 36.07
N GLN A 353 0.15 8.19 36.27
CA GLN A 353 -0.94 8.50 37.20
C GLN A 353 -0.47 8.62 38.65
N ARG A 354 0.46 7.75 39.06
CA ARG A 354 1.04 7.76 40.42
C ARG A 354 2.18 8.76 40.58
N ASN A 355 2.49 9.54 39.54
CA ASN A 355 3.63 10.44 39.52
C ASN A 355 4.96 9.71 39.81
N GLU A 356 5.08 8.45 39.37
CA GLU A 356 6.29 7.62 39.42
C GLU A 356 7.17 7.83 38.16
N VAL A 357 6.53 8.22 37.05
CA VAL A 357 7.18 8.79 35.86
C VAL A 357 6.56 10.15 35.53
N ASP A 358 7.31 10.99 34.83
CA ASP A 358 6.92 12.33 34.39
C ASP A 358 6.42 12.35 32.94
N ALA A 359 6.94 11.44 32.10
CA ALA A 359 6.52 11.31 30.70
C ALA A 359 6.50 9.85 30.25
N VAL A 360 5.68 9.56 29.25
CA VAL A 360 5.55 8.24 28.61
C VAL A 360 5.69 8.39 27.10
N PHE A 361 6.66 7.70 26.52
CA PHE A 361 6.74 7.49 25.08
C PHE A 361 5.96 6.25 24.67
N GLN A 362 5.23 6.37 23.57
CA GLN A 362 4.59 5.23 22.92
C GLN A 362 4.48 5.47 21.42
N VAL A 363 4.72 4.43 20.62
CA VAL A 363 4.40 4.42 19.20
C VAL A 363 3.16 3.55 19.04
N ILE A 364 2.04 4.14 18.62
CA ILE A 364 0.76 3.44 18.56
C ILE A 364 -0.20 4.16 17.62
N GLY A 365 -0.98 3.38 16.85
CA GLY A 365 -1.99 3.94 15.96
C GLY A 365 -3.09 4.71 16.69
N THR A 366 -3.60 5.77 16.07
CA THR A 366 -4.69 6.60 16.60
C THR A 366 -6.07 6.12 16.11
N PRO A 367 -7.13 6.18 16.94
CA PRO A 367 -7.12 6.46 18.36
C PRO A 367 -6.60 5.25 19.17
N ALA A 368 -5.85 5.49 20.25
CA ALA A 368 -5.42 4.45 21.16
C ALA A 368 -6.36 4.32 22.37
N ASP A 369 -7.05 3.18 22.50
CA ASP A 369 -8.05 2.97 23.56
C ASP A 369 -7.47 3.01 24.98
N SER A 370 -6.23 2.55 25.16
CA SER A 370 -5.53 2.62 26.45
C SER A 370 -5.29 4.06 26.92
N ILE A 371 -4.96 4.97 25.98
CA ILE A 371 -4.80 6.40 26.26
C ILE A 371 -6.18 7.03 26.55
N ARG A 372 -7.20 6.70 25.74
CA ARG A 372 -8.57 7.16 25.95
C ARG A 372 -9.16 6.71 27.28
N ALA A 373 -8.92 5.47 27.68
CA ALA A 373 -9.37 4.94 28.96
C ALA A 373 -8.69 5.67 30.12
N SER A 374 -7.39 5.96 30.01
CA SER A 374 -6.64 6.67 31.06
C SER A 374 -7.12 8.11 31.27
N LEU A 375 -7.62 8.76 30.22
CA LEU A 375 -8.22 10.11 30.30
C LEU A 375 -9.45 10.19 31.22
N THR A 376 -10.10 9.06 31.53
CA THR A 376 -11.21 9.02 32.50
C THR A 376 -10.73 9.23 33.94
N SER A 377 -9.48 8.87 34.23
CA SER A 377 -8.90 8.86 35.58
C SER A 377 -7.86 9.96 35.79
N MET A 378 -7.26 10.48 34.71
CA MET A 378 -6.23 11.51 34.75
C MET A 378 -6.20 12.31 33.45
N PRO A 379 -6.27 13.66 33.48
CA PRO A 379 -6.02 14.47 32.31
C PRO A 379 -4.61 14.21 31.74
N LEU A 380 -4.50 14.06 30.43
CA LEU A 380 -3.23 13.85 29.74
C LEU A 380 -3.00 14.95 28.70
N ARG A 381 -1.73 15.26 28.46
CA ARG A 381 -1.28 16.19 27.42
C ARG A 381 -0.24 15.49 26.55
N LEU A 382 -0.23 15.87 25.26
CA LEU A 382 0.75 15.40 24.30
C LEU A 382 1.80 16.50 24.07
N LEU A 383 3.08 16.15 24.17
CA LEU A 383 4.17 17.04 23.78
C LEU A 383 4.43 16.90 22.28
N PRO A 384 4.48 18.02 21.52
CA PRO A 384 4.82 17.99 20.11
C PRO A 384 6.32 17.73 19.91
N LEU A 385 6.67 17.11 18.79
CA LEU A 385 8.04 17.08 18.30
C LEU A 385 8.37 18.39 17.57
N SER A 386 9.63 18.81 17.67
CA SER A 386 10.09 20.01 16.96
C SER A 386 10.10 19.77 15.46
N THR A 387 9.91 20.81 14.66
CA THR A 387 9.97 20.72 13.19
C THR A 387 11.33 20.22 12.71
N GLU A 388 12.41 20.61 13.40
CA GLU A 388 13.76 20.13 13.13
C GLU A 388 13.89 18.62 13.36
N ALA A 389 13.43 18.12 14.51
CA ALA A 389 13.45 16.69 14.81
C ALA A 389 12.57 15.88 13.82
N VAL A 390 11.40 16.41 13.45
CA VAL A 390 10.50 15.78 12.46
C VAL A 390 11.18 15.67 11.10
N SER A 391 11.82 16.75 10.62
CA SER A 391 12.55 16.74 9.35
C SER A 391 13.71 15.76 9.41
N LYS A 392 14.54 15.85 10.46
CA LYS A 392 15.71 14.98 10.65
C LYS A 392 15.32 13.50 10.59
N LEU A 393 14.31 13.10 11.35
CA LEU A 393 13.87 11.71 11.43
C LEU A 393 13.23 11.24 10.11
N ALA A 394 12.46 12.08 9.42
CA ALA A 394 11.87 11.74 8.13
C ALA A 394 12.94 11.53 7.03
N ASP A 395 14.05 12.28 7.07
CA ASP A 395 15.11 12.22 6.07
C ASP A 395 16.01 10.98 6.21
N GLU A 396 16.01 10.30 7.36
CA GLU A 396 16.84 9.11 7.62
C GLU A 396 16.41 7.87 6.80
N LYS A 397 15.32 7.94 6.01
CA LYS A 397 14.76 6.85 5.20
C LYS A 397 14.45 5.57 5.99
N ARG A 398 14.24 5.68 7.31
CA ARG A 398 13.88 4.58 8.21
C ARG A 398 12.39 4.20 8.16
N GLY A 399 11.64 4.71 7.19
CA GLY A 399 10.18 4.56 7.14
C GLY A 399 9.42 5.55 8.02
N TYR A 400 10.11 6.52 8.63
CA TYR A 400 9.46 7.66 9.27
C TYR A 400 8.91 8.65 8.24
N PHE A 401 7.79 9.28 8.58
CA PHE A 401 7.20 10.37 7.81
C PHE A 401 6.64 11.45 8.73
N PRO A 402 6.61 12.72 8.32
CA PRO A 402 5.95 13.77 9.09
C PRO A 402 4.48 13.41 9.34
N TYR A 403 4.00 13.63 10.56
CA TYR A 403 2.64 13.30 10.96
C TYR A 403 2.06 14.33 11.92
N VAL A 404 0.74 14.47 11.90
CA VAL A 404 0.00 15.34 12.81
C VAL A 404 -1.11 14.54 13.47
N ILE A 405 -1.07 14.43 14.81
CA ILE A 405 -2.21 13.94 15.57
C ILE A 405 -3.22 15.08 15.61
N THR A 406 -4.29 14.95 14.83
CA THR A 406 -5.28 16.01 14.65
C THR A 406 -6.01 16.31 15.95
N LYS A 407 -6.36 17.59 16.16
CA LYS A 407 -7.15 18.05 17.29
C LYS A 407 -8.44 17.23 17.44
N GLY A 408 -8.83 16.95 18.68
CA GLY A 408 -9.99 16.13 18.99
C GLY A 408 -9.77 14.61 18.85
N THR A 409 -8.55 14.13 18.53
CA THR A 409 -8.24 12.68 18.59
C THR A 409 -8.45 12.14 20.01
N TYR A 410 -8.06 12.91 21.02
CA TYR A 410 -8.27 12.59 22.43
C TYR A 410 -9.14 13.64 23.15
N PRO A 411 -9.99 13.24 24.12
CA PRO A 411 -10.71 14.18 24.97
C PRO A 411 -9.78 15.23 25.61
N GLY A 412 -10.12 16.51 25.49
CA GLY A 412 -9.32 17.62 26.01
C GLY A 412 -8.13 18.04 25.15
N GLN A 413 -7.88 17.38 24.01
CA GLN A 413 -6.87 17.80 23.04
C GLN A 413 -7.44 18.86 22.08
N GLU A 414 -7.20 20.13 22.40
CA GLU A 414 -7.75 21.27 21.64
C GLU A 414 -6.94 21.68 20.40
N HIS A 415 -5.70 21.20 20.29
CA HIS A 415 -4.74 21.60 19.26
C HIS A 415 -4.18 20.38 18.51
N ASP A 416 -3.75 20.61 17.27
CA ASP A 416 -2.98 19.64 16.49
C ASP A 416 -1.61 19.41 17.13
N ILE A 417 -1.14 18.16 17.15
CA ILE A 417 0.16 17.80 17.70
C ILE A 417 1.07 17.31 16.59
N GLN A 418 2.11 18.09 16.30
CA GLN A 418 3.13 17.73 15.33
C GLN A 418 4.02 16.61 15.87
N THR A 419 4.26 15.58 15.05
CA THR A 419 5.06 14.41 15.41
C THR A 419 5.61 13.73 14.14
N ILE A 420 6.21 12.56 14.29
CA ILE A 420 6.46 11.62 13.19
C ILE A 420 5.52 10.42 13.31
N GLY A 421 5.25 9.79 12.17
CA GLY A 421 4.63 8.48 12.07
C GLY A 421 5.63 7.47 11.52
N THR A 422 5.50 6.22 11.96
CA THR A 422 5.99 5.05 11.24
C THR A 422 4.78 4.26 10.73
N ALA A 423 5.00 3.28 9.86
CA ALA A 423 3.95 2.39 9.40
C ALA A 423 4.00 1.04 10.13
N ALA A 424 2.84 0.52 10.51
CA ALA A 424 2.67 -0.89 10.82
C ALA A 424 2.74 -1.69 9.51
N LEU A 425 3.84 -2.41 9.29
CA LEU A 425 4.04 -3.22 8.10
C LEU A 425 3.59 -4.67 8.35
N LEU A 426 2.93 -5.26 7.35
CA LEU A 426 2.82 -6.71 7.23
C LEU A 426 4.05 -7.22 6.47
N LEU A 427 4.79 -8.13 7.09
CA LEU A 427 6.08 -8.61 6.63
C LEU A 427 6.06 -10.12 6.43
N THR A 428 6.90 -10.58 5.50
CA THR A 428 7.16 -12.00 5.17
C THR A 428 8.62 -12.15 4.76
N ASP A 429 9.06 -13.38 4.54
CA ASP A 429 10.29 -13.65 3.79
C ASP A 429 10.00 -13.83 2.30
N ALA A 430 11.01 -13.59 1.47
CA ALA A 430 10.99 -13.82 0.02
C ALA A 430 10.77 -15.29 -0.38
N THR A 431 10.81 -16.22 0.58
CA THR A 431 10.55 -17.65 0.40
C THR A 431 9.05 -17.96 0.35
N LEU A 432 8.18 -17.05 0.82
CA LEU A 432 6.73 -17.22 0.71
C LEU A 432 6.32 -17.06 -0.76
N SER A 433 5.55 -18.00 -1.31
CA SER A 433 5.32 -18.02 -2.76
C SER A 433 4.51 -16.81 -3.24
N ASP A 434 4.78 -16.36 -4.48
CA ASP A 434 4.04 -15.28 -5.12
C ASP A 434 2.52 -15.50 -5.11
N ALA A 435 2.08 -16.74 -5.28
CA ALA A 435 0.66 -17.10 -5.22
C ALA A 435 0.08 -16.85 -3.82
N GLU A 436 0.80 -17.22 -2.75
CA GLU A 436 0.38 -17.01 -1.37
C GLU A 436 0.36 -15.51 -1.03
N VAL A 437 1.44 -14.79 -1.34
CA VAL A 437 1.55 -13.35 -1.06
C VAL A 437 0.54 -12.54 -1.87
N GLY A 438 0.36 -12.84 -3.15
CA GLY A 438 -0.61 -12.16 -3.99
C GLY A 438 -2.05 -12.40 -3.53
N ALA A 439 -2.39 -13.63 -3.12
CA ALA A 439 -3.71 -13.95 -2.58
C ALA A 439 -3.95 -13.22 -1.25
N LEU A 440 -2.97 -13.22 -0.35
CA LEU A 440 -3.04 -12.52 0.92
C LEU A 440 -3.21 -11.00 0.74
N THR A 441 -2.43 -10.42 -0.16
CA THR A 441 -2.48 -8.99 -0.46
C THR A 441 -3.85 -8.60 -1.00
N ARG A 442 -4.43 -9.39 -1.91
CA ARG A 442 -5.78 -9.16 -2.40
C ARG A 442 -6.82 -9.28 -1.27
N ASP A 443 -6.76 -10.32 -0.45
CA ASP A 443 -7.71 -10.51 0.64
C ASP A 443 -7.71 -9.35 1.66
N ILE A 444 -6.56 -8.69 1.86
CA ILE A 444 -6.46 -7.55 2.79
C ILE A 444 -6.99 -6.25 2.17
N PHE A 445 -6.74 -6.00 0.88
CA PHE A 445 -7.01 -4.72 0.23
C PHE A 445 -8.22 -4.74 -0.71
N GLU A 446 -8.90 -5.87 -0.84
CA GLU A 446 -10.16 -5.98 -1.56
C GLU A 446 -11.19 -5.01 -0.98
N GLN A 447 -11.93 -4.33 -1.86
CA GLN A 447 -12.91 -3.34 -1.45
C GLN A 447 -14.10 -4.00 -0.74
N GLY A 448 -14.73 -3.28 0.19
CA GLY A 448 -15.93 -3.73 0.88
C GLY A 448 -15.69 -4.41 2.23
N HIS A 449 -14.44 -4.49 2.69
CA HIS A 449 -14.16 -4.87 4.07
C HIS A 449 -14.43 -3.70 5.03
N ASP A 450 -15.37 -3.89 5.94
CA ASP A 450 -15.52 -3.04 7.11
C ASP A 450 -14.76 -3.67 8.28
N TYR A 451 -13.51 -3.28 8.47
CA TYR A 451 -12.71 -3.79 9.59
C TYR A 451 -13.11 -3.19 10.94
N SER A 452 -13.90 -2.11 10.96
CA SER A 452 -14.31 -1.45 12.20
C SER A 452 -15.31 -2.29 12.99
N VAL A 453 -16.24 -2.98 12.29
CA VAL A 453 -17.19 -3.91 12.92
C VAL A 453 -16.51 -5.18 13.48
N LEU A 454 -15.26 -5.44 13.06
CA LEU A 454 -14.43 -6.54 13.57
C LEU A 454 -13.58 -6.11 14.78
N GLY A 455 -13.87 -4.96 15.38
CA GLY A 455 -13.28 -4.51 16.64
C GLY A 455 -11.88 -3.90 16.53
N SER A 456 -11.49 -3.39 15.35
CA SER A 456 -10.19 -2.77 15.14
C SER A 456 -10.28 -1.43 14.40
N ALA A 457 -10.08 -0.33 15.13
CA ALA A 457 -10.01 1.02 14.56
C ALA A 457 -8.79 1.23 13.66
N GLN A 458 -7.70 0.50 13.91
CA GLN A 458 -6.47 0.55 13.11
C GLN A 458 -6.64 -0.20 11.79
N ALA A 459 -7.32 -1.35 11.79
CA ALA A 459 -7.59 -2.07 10.55
C ALA A 459 -8.50 -1.26 9.60
N ALA A 460 -9.39 -0.42 10.14
CA ALA A 460 -10.21 0.50 9.34
C ALA A 460 -9.40 1.57 8.58
N GLN A 461 -8.10 1.74 8.89
CA GLN A 461 -7.20 2.69 8.21
C GLN A 461 -6.43 2.06 7.04
N ILE A 462 -6.59 0.75 6.81
CA ILE A 462 -5.95 0.04 5.71
C ILE A 462 -6.51 0.57 4.38
N SER A 463 -5.63 1.04 3.50
CA SER A 463 -6.02 1.57 2.19
C SER A 463 -4.96 1.34 1.13
N LEU A 464 -5.39 1.14 -0.12
CA LEU A 464 -4.47 1.02 -1.26
C LEU A 464 -3.57 2.25 -1.41
N ALA A 465 -4.11 3.46 -1.17
CA ALA A 465 -3.38 4.72 -1.33
C ALA A 465 -2.19 4.83 -0.38
N THR A 466 -2.32 4.31 0.85
CA THR A 466 -1.27 4.35 1.88
C THR A 466 -0.47 3.04 1.97
N SER A 467 -0.80 2.02 1.18
CA SER A 467 -0.20 0.67 1.23
C SER A 467 1.32 0.63 1.06
N ARG A 468 1.93 1.70 0.56
CA ARG A 468 3.38 1.84 0.36
C ARG A 468 4.03 2.90 1.26
N GLN A 469 3.24 3.67 2.00
CA GLN A 469 3.76 4.73 2.87
C GLN A 469 4.50 4.14 4.06
N GLY A 470 5.69 4.67 4.36
CA GLY A 470 6.53 4.19 5.46
C GLY A 470 7.15 2.81 5.24
N VAL A 471 7.03 2.24 4.04
CA VAL A 471 7.74 1.00 3.68
C VAL A 471 9.24 1.31 3.61
N SER A 472 9.99 0.63 4.46
CA SER A 472 11.43 0.83 4.67
C SER A 472 12.30 -0.29 4.11
N VAL A 473 11.71 -1.44 3.80
CA VAL A 473 12.38 -2.64 3.26
C VAL A 473 11.80 -3.00 1.89
N PRO A 474 12.50 -3.79 1.05
CA PRO A 474 11.97 -4.20 -0.24
C PRO A 474 10.61 -4.87 -0.12
N MET A 475 9.66 -4.48 -0.98
CA MET A 475 8.36 -5.16 -1.03
C MET A 475 8.46 -6.50 -1.77
N HIS A 476 7.57 -7.42 -1.43
CA HIS A 476 7.43 -8.68 -2.16
C HIS A 476 6.85 -8.43 -3.56
N GLY A 477 7.43 -9.04 -4.60
CA GLY A 477 7.02 -8.83 -6.00
C GLY A 477 5.52 -9.03 -6.23
N ALA A 478 4.98 -10.19 -5.81
CA ALA A 478 3.54 -10.43 -5.91
C ALA A 478 2.65 -9.47 -5.11
N ALA A 479 3.15 -8.87 -4.02
CA ALA A 479 2.39 -7.86 -3.28
C ALA A 479 2.31 -6.56 -4.08
N ILE A 480 3.44 -6.13 -4.66
CA ILE A 480 3.49 -4.99 -5.59
C ILE A 480 2.49 -5.21 -6.73
N GLU A 481 2.56 -6.37 -7.40
CA GLU A 481 1.67 -6.68 -8.52
C GLU A 481 0.20 -6.71 -8.10
N ALA A 482 -0.13 -7.27 -6.94
CA ALA A 482 -1.49 -7.31 -6.44
C ALA A 482 -2.01 -5.91 -6.11
N LEU A 483 -1.24 -5.09 -5.39
CA LEU A 483 -1.59 -3.71 -5.06
C LEU A 483 -1.77 -2.88 -6.33
N ASP A 484 -0.87 -3.02 -7.31
CA ASP A 484 -0.95 -2.31 -8.58
C ASP A 484 -2.21 -2.74 -9.35
N ARG A 485 -2.49 -4.04 -9.44
CA ARG A 485 -3.71 -4.56 -10.09
C ARG A 485 -4.99 -4.07 -9.43
N MET A 486 -5.02 -3.96 -8.09
CA MET A 486 -6.18 -3.42 -7.37
C MET A 486 -6.28 -1.89 -7.45
N SER A 487 -5.15 -1.22 -7.72
CA SER A 487 -5.12 0.22 -7.99
C SER A 487 -5.52 0.54 -9.44
N LEU A 488 -5.56 -0.47 -10.32
CA LEU A 488 -6.19 -0.36 -11.64
C LEU A 488 -7.72 -0.40 -11.49
N PRO A 489 -8.47 0.40 -12.26
CA PRO A 489 -9.92 0.30 -12.29
C PRO A 489 -10.36 -1.09 -12.81
N ALA A 490 -11.49 -1.57 -12.30
CA ALA A 490 -12.00 -2.94 -12.45
C ALA A 490 -12.18 -3.47 -13.90
N SER A 491 -12.01 -2.63 -14.94
CA SER A 491 -12.14 -3.00 -16.36
C SER A 491 -10.90 -3.64 -16.98
N VAL A 492 -9.81 -3.84 -16.23
CA VAL A 492 -8.51 -4.35 -16.73
C VAL A 492 -8.14 -5.74 -16.18
N VAL A 493 -8.94 -6.34 -15.29
CA VAL A 493 -8.68 -7.68 -14.72
C VAL A 493 -9.32 -8.76 -15.61
N ASP A 494 -8.49 -9.50 -16.36
CA ASP A 494 -8.89 -10.54 -17.32
C ASP A 494 -9.58 -11.75 -16.64
N PRO A 495 -10.80 -12.17 -17.05
CA PRO A 495 -11.45 -13.36 -16.51
C PRO A 495 -10.86 -14.61 -17.16
N GLY A 496 -10.33 -15.54 -16.36
CA GLY A 496 -9.80 -16.83 -16.83
C GLY A 496 -10.82 -17.68 -17.62
N PRO A 497 -10.37 -18.77 -18.27
CA PRO A 497 -11.07 -19.39 -19.39
C PRO A 497 -12.33 -20.12 -18.92
N THR A 498 -13.49 -19.72 -19.42
CA THR A 498 -14.75 -20.44 -19.24
C THR A 498 -14.81 -21.64 -20.18
N SER A 499 -14.94 -22.84 -19.60
CA SER A 499 -15.15 -24.09 -20.32
C SER A 499 -16.46 -24.05 -21.08
N THR A 500 -16.41 -24.32 -22.37
CA THR A 500 -17.58 -24.57 -23.21
C THR A 500 -18.17 -25.96 -22.91
N LYS A 501 -19.48 -26.00 -22.62
CA LYS A 501 -20.33 -27.17 -22.89
C LYS A 501 -21.30 -26.80 -24.00
#